data_AF-A0A930A8X1-F1
#
_entry.id   AF-A0A930A8X1-F1
#
_cell.length_a   1.000
_cell.length_b   1.000
_cell.length_c   1.000
_cell.angle_alpha   90.00
_cell.angle_beta   90.00
_cell.angle_gamma   90.00
#
_symmetry.space_group_name_H-M   'P 1'
#
loop_
_entity.id
_entity.type
_entity.pdbx_description
1 polymer ?
#
loop_
_entity_poly.entity_id
_entity_poly.type
_entity_poly.pdbx_seq_one_letter_code
_entity_poly.pdbx_strand_id
1 'polypeptide(L)' 'MEVKSDIPVMKFCEWCYATLNEDGTCPTQDCIHNELMELENDDKPNQNR' A
#
# COMPACT_ATOMS: atom_id res chain seq x y z
N MET A 1 -5.39 -31.68 -6.94
CA MET A 1 -5.02 -31.32 -5.55
C MET A 1 -4.70 -29.84 -5.57
N GLU A 2 -5.50 -29.03 -4.88
CA GLU A 2 -5.20 -27.60 -4.73
C GLU A 2 -4.13 -27.46 -3.66
N VAL A 3 -2.98 -26.88 -4.00
CA VAL A 3 -1.93 -26.54 -3.04
C VAL A 3 -2.29 -25.18 -2.46
N LYS A 4 -2.59 -25.14 -1.17
CA LYS A 4 -2.80 -23.90 -0.40
C LYS A 4 -1.58 -23.64 0.46
N SER A 5 -1.10 -22.40 0.47
CA SER A 5 0.01 -21.97 1.33
C SER A 5 -0.54 -21.67 2.73
N ASP A 6 0.03 -22.29 3.75
CA ASP A 6 -0.23 -21.95 5.15
C ASP A 6 0.51 -20.67 5.60
N ILE A 7 1.38 -20.13 4.74
CA ILE A 7 2.03 -18.83 4.95
C ILE A 7 1.03 -17.71 4.55
N PRO A 8 0.69 -16.79 5.48
CA PRO A 8 -0.20 -15.68 5.18
C PRO A 8 0.42 -14.70 4.19
N VAL A 9 -0.42 -14.11 3.33
CA VAL A 9 0.00 -13.05 2.41
C VAL A 9 0.22 -11.76 3.19
N MET A 10 1.45 -11.27 3.20
CA MET A 10 1.80 -9.96 3.75
C MET A 10 2.00 -8.96 2.61
N LYS A 11 1.58 -7.72 2.82
CA LYS A 11 1.84 -6.61 1.91
C LYS A 11 3.03 -5.81 2.41
N PHE A 12 3.92 -5.42 1.50
CA PHE A 12 5.11 -4.66 1.81
C PHE A 12 5.06 -3.32 1.07
N CYS A 13 5.57 -2.27 1.71
CA CYS A 13 5.81 -1.00 1.08
C CYS A 13 6.90 -1.16 0.01
N GLU A 14 6.62 -0.78 -1.22
CA GLU A 14 7.60 -0.85 -2.32
C GLU A 14 8.81 0.07 -2.09
N TRP A 15 8.64 1.12 -1.30
CA TRP A 15 9.66 2.17 -1.12
C TRP A 15 10.64 1.88 0.03
N CYS A 16 10.14 1.35 1.15
CA CYS A 16 10.97 1.09 2.34
C CYS A 16 10.98 -0.37 2.80
N TYR A 17 10.24 -1.24 2.11
CA TYR A 17 10.12 -2.68 2.41
C TYR A 17 9.58 -3.03 3.81
N ALA A 18 9.05 -2.05 4.55
CA ALA A 18 8.29 -2.31 5.76
C ALA A 18 6.97 -3.02 5.42
N THR A 19 6.50 -3.89 6.31
CA THR A 19 5.15 -4.44 6.24
C THR A 19 4.13 -3.31 6.31
N LEU A 20 3.16 -3.28 5.40
CA LEU A 20 2.08 -2.29 5.43
C LEU A 20 1.11 -2.55 6.57
N ASN A 21 0.46 -1.49 7.05
CA ASN A 21 -0.68 -1.59 7.94
C ASN A 21 -1.87 -2.25 7.23
N GLU A 22 -2.90 -2.63 7.99
CA GLU A 22 -4.09 -3.30 7.43
C GLU A 22 -4.84 -2.43 6.41
N ASP A 23 -4.78 -1.10 6.57
CA ASP A 23 -5.37 -0.11 5.66
C ASP A 23 -4.51 0.17 4.41
N GLY A 24 -3.32 -0.43 4.32
CA GLY A 24 -2.37 -0.22 3.24
C GLY A 24 -1.38 0.92 3.46
N THR A 25 -1.49 1.69 4.56
CA THR A 25 -0.52 2.75 4.87
C THR A 25 0.84 2.18 5.30
N CYS A 26 1.91 2.93 5.02
CA CYS A 26 3.24 2.56 5.49
C CYS A 26 3.46 3.04 6.93
N PRO A 27 3.94 2.19 7.87
CA PRO A 27 4.21 2.59 9.26
C PRO A 27 5.48 3.43 9.41
N THR A 28 6.31 3.51 8.36
CA THR A 28 7.56 4.28 8.38
C THR A 28 7.23 5.78 8.33
N GLN A 29 7.74 6.54 9.30
CA GLN A 29 7.59 8.01 9.32
C GLN A 29 8.23 8.62 8.06
N ASP A 30 7.60 9.66 7.50
CA ASP A 30 8.05 10.39 6.31
C ASP A 30 8.33 9.48 5.09
N CYS A 31 7.55 8.40 4.93
CA CYS A 31 7.64 7.53 3.77
C CYS A 31 6.87 8.12 2.59
N ILE A 32 7.54 8.26 1.44
CA ILE A 32 6.95 8.72 0.17
C ILE A 32 5.70 7.94 -0.26
N HIS A 33 5.54 6.69 0.18
CA HIS A 33 4.32 5.92 -0.03
C HIS A 33 3.07 6.69 0.43
N ASN A 34 3.10 7.22 1.66
CA ASN A 34 1.95 7.88 2.26
C ASN A 34 1.74 9.27 1.63
N GLU A 35 2.82 9.98 1.29
CA GLU A 35 2.74 11.25 0.56
C GLU A 35 2.09 11.07 -0.81
N LEU A 36 2.47 10.03 -1.56
CA LEU A 36 1.86 9.72 -2.86
C LEU A 36 0.39 9.31 -2.72
N MET A 37 0.04 8.52 -1.70
CA MET A 37 -1.35 8.16 -1.43
C MET A 37 -2.20 9.39 -1.09
N GLU A 38 -1.69 10.34 -0.30
CA GLU A 38 -2.39 11.60 0.00
C GLU A 38 -2.65 12.41 -1.28
N LEU A 39 -1.62 12.55 -2.13
CA LEU A 39 -1.76 13.24 -3.42
C LEU A 39 -2.80 12.57 -4.34
N GLU A 40 -2.80 11.25 -4.45
CA GLU A 40 -3.81 10.51 -5.25
C GLU A 40 -5.24 10.69 -4.73
N ASN A 41 -5.40 10.90 -3.42
CA ASN A 41 -6.71 11.16 -2.83
C ASN A 41 -7.20 12.59 -3.09
N ASP A 42 -6.29 13.56 -3.12
CA ASP A 42 -6.58 14.97 -3.42
C ASP A 42 -6.83 15.19 -4.93
N ASP A 43 -6.16 14.43 -5.80
CA ASP A 43 -6.28 14.50 -7.27
C ASP A 43 -7.50 13.75 -7.85
N LYS A 44 -8.66 13.79 -7.17
CA LYS A 44 -9.94 13.35 -7.76
C LYS A 44 -10.79 14.49 -8.36
N PRO A 45 -10.39 15.19 -9.44
CA PRO A 45 -11.36 15.76 -10.36
C PRO A 45 -11.70 14.69 -11.41
N ASN A 46 -12.91 14.11 -11.33
CA ASN A 46 -13.58 13.38 -12.42
C ASN A 46 -12.71 12.37 -13.22
N GLN A 47 -12.87 11.09 -12.92
CA GLN A 47 -12.28 9.98 -13.67
C GLN A 47 -12.96 9.82 -15.04
N ASN A 48 -12.54 10.61 -16.03
CA ASN A 48 -12.67 10.31 -17.46
C ASN A 48 -11.27 10.40 -18.10
N ARG A 49 -10.56 9.27 -18.13
CA ARG A 49 -9.45 9.05 -19.06
C ARG A 49 -9.54 7.64 -19.63
#